data_AF-A0A2T2W0W8-F1
#
_entry.id   AF-A0A2T2W0W8-F1
#
_cell.length_a   1.000
_cell.length_b   1.000
_cell.length_c   1.000
_cell.angle_alpha   90.00
_cell.angle_beta   90.00
_cell.angle_gamma   90.00
#
_symmetry.space_group_name_H-M   'P 1'
#
loop_
_entity.id
_entity.type
_entity.pdbx_description
1 polymer ?
#
loop_
_entity_poly.entity_id
_entity_poly.type
_entity_poly.pdbx_seq_one_letter_code
_entity_poly.pdbx_strand_id
1 'polypeptide(L)'
;MTDLYSPLDPFLTALRHDPDFNRSDERGELQAALVRDDLIAALIHGDGHLDTALDCLAEQGIDPDAWIGAVEDNIEYVIDAGVRFEPTETGLFLPTVNRYRS
;
A
#
# COMPACT_ATOMS: atom_id res chain seq x y z
N MET A 1 -6.73 -25.40 12.76
CA MET A 1 -7.93 -24.55 12.72
C MET A 1 -7.62 -23.41 11.78
N THR A 2 -8.50 -23.23 10.80
CA THR A 2 -8.46 -22.30 9.68
C THR A 2 -8.29 -20.85 10.14
N ASP A 3 -7.19 -20.24 9.70
CA ASP A 3 -7.08 -18.79 9.49
C ASP A 3 -6.21 -18.59 8.24
N LEU A 4 -6.72 -19.10 7.11
CA LEU A 4 -6.17 -18.86 5.78
C LEU A 4 -6.78 -17.53 5.33
N TYR A 5 -5.93 -16.52 5.17
CA TYR A 5 -6.23 -15.14 4.73
C TYR A 5 -6.82 -14.23 5.80
N SER A 6 -5.93 -13.68 6.63
CA SER A 6 -6.23 -12.42 7.30
C SER A 6 -6.35 -11.35 6.20
N PRO A 7 -7.44 -10.57 6.12
CA PRO A 7 -7.53 -9.45 5.17
C PRO A 7 -6.49 -8.35 5.46
N LEU A 8 -5.78 -8.46 6.60
CA LEU A 8 -4.65 -7.62 6.94
C LEU A 8 -3.30 -8.19 6.45
N ASP A 9 -3.24 -9.41 5.91
CA ASP A 9 -1.99 -10.00 5.37
C ASP A 9 -1.23 -9.09 4.39
N PRO A 10 -1.84 -8.35 3.45
CA PRO A 10 -1.09 -7.43 2.59
C PRO A 10 -0.54 -6.19 3.32
N PHE A 11 -0.97 -5.95 4.57
CA PHE A 11 -0.47 -4.88 5.43
C PHE A 11 0.46 -5.41 6.55
N LEU A 12 0.62 -6.72 6.67
CA LEU A 12 1.48 -7.36 7.66
C LEU A 12 2.80 -7.76 6.98
N THR A 13 3.92 -7.34 7.56
CA THR A 13 5.26 -7.68 7.08
C THR A 13 5.66 -9.11 7.45
N ALA A 14 6.73 -9.60 6.82
CA ALA A 14 7.16 -11.00 6.77
C ALA A 14 7.50 -11.68 8.13
N LEU A 15 7.42 -10.98 9.27
CA LEU A 15 7.92 -11.44 10.57
C LEU A 15 6.89 -12.13 11.47
N ARG A 16 5.62 -12.31 11.03
CA ARG A 16 4.61 -13.08 11.81
C ARG A 16 5.03 -14.54 12.09
N HIS A 17 6.11 -15.01 11.46
CA HIS A 17 6.67 -16.34 11.63
C HIS A 17 7.98 -16.38 12.45
N ASP A 18 8.46 -15.25 12.99
CA ASP A 18 9.64 -15.22 13.84
C ASP A 18 9.30 -15.60 15.31
N PRO A 19 9.97 -16.61 15.90
CA PRO A 19 9.72 -17.04 17.27
C PRO A 19 10.10 -16.01 18.36
N ASP A 20 10.85 -14.95 18.04
CA ASP A 20 11.22 -13.86 18.96
C ASP A 20 10.42 -12.56 18.71
N PHE A 21 9.41 -12.61 17.82
CA PHE A 21 8.54 -11.47 17.52
C PHE A 21 7.81 -11.01 18.78
N ASN A 22 8.13 -9.78 19.20
CA ASN A 22 7.59 -9.18 20.40
C ASN A 22 6.92 -7.83 20.11
N ARG A 23 6.28 -7.23 21.12
CA ARG A 23 5.57 -5.94 20.97
C ARG A 23 6.44 -4.78 20.50
N SER A 24 7.75 -4.86 20.67
CA SER A 24 8.68 -3.86 20.14
C SER A 24 8.78 -3.96 18.63
N ASP A 25 8.80 -5.18 18.10
CA ASP A 25 8.85 -5.45 16.65
C ASP A 25 7.55 -5.00 15.99
N GLU A 26 6.39 -5.33 16.58
CA GLU A 26 5.07 -4.85 16.12
C GLU A 26 5.03 -3.31 15.99
N ARG A 27 5.60 -2.61 16.97
CA ARG A 27 5.66 -1.14 16.96
C ARG A 27 6.64 -0.62 15.91
N GLY A 28 7.75 -1.32 15.70
CA GLY A 28 8.72 -0.99 14.66
C GLY A 28 8.11 -1.10 13.27
N GLU A 29 7.38 -2.18 13.00
CA GLU A 29 6.68 -2.40 11.74
C GLU A 29 5.58 -1.37 11.49
N LEU A 30 4.78 -1.07 12.52
CA LEU A 30 3.75 -0.03 12.42
C LEU A 30 4.37 1.35 12.13
N GLN A 31 5.47 1.68 12.80
CA GLN A 31 6.18 2.93 12.57
C GLN A 31 6.75 2.99 11.14
N ALA A 32 7.33 1.89 10.66
CA ALA A 32 7.84 1.79 9.29
C ALA A 32 6.72 1.96 8.25
N ALA A 33 5.55 1.37 8.50
CA ALA A 33 4.37 1.54 7.66
C ALA A 33 3.87 2.98 7.61
N LEU A 34 3.80 3.67 8.75
CA LEU A 34 3.39 5.08 8.82
C LEU A 34 4.37 5.99 8.06
N VAL A 35 5.68 5.79 8.25
CA VAL A 35 6.72 6.58 7.54
C VAL A 35 6.61 6.37 6.02
N ARG A 36 6.41 5.14 5.59
CA ARG A 36 6.24 4.82 4.17
C ARG A 36 4.97 5.47 3.60
N ASP A 37 3.85 5.43 4.32
CA ASP A 37 2.59 6.05 3.90
C ASP A 37 2.72 7.56 3.75
N ASP A 38 3.35 8.24 4.72
CA ASP A 38 3.61 9.68 4.66
C ASP A 38 4.46 10.06 3.44
N LEU A 39 5.49 9.27 3.11
CA LEU A 39 6.35 9.52 1.95
C LEU A 39 5.63 9.30 0.62
N ILE A 40 4.81 8.24 0.52
CA ILE A 40 3.99 7.99 -0.67
C ILE A 40 2.93 9.09 -0.83
N ALA A 41 2.28 9.51 0.25
CA ALA A 41 1.32 10.61 0.22
C ALA A 41 1.98 11.91 -0.24
N ALA A 42 3.16 12.26 0.30
CA ALA A 42 3.92 13.42 -0.13
C ALA A 42 4.28 13.35 -1.63
N LEU A 43 4.68 12.17 -2.12
CA LEU A 43 4.95 11.94 -3.54
C LEU A 43 3.71 12.19 -4.40
N ILE A 44 2.55 11.64 -4.01
CA ILE A 44 1.27 11.81 -4.73
C ILE A 44 0.83 13.27 -4.76
N HIS A 45 1.05 14.01 -3.68
CA HIS A 45 0.71 15.44 -3.59
C HIS A 45 1.72 16.36 -4.29
N GLY A 46 2.85 15.83 -4.76
CA GLY A 46 3.91 16.59 -5.43
C GLY A 46 4.85 17.33 -4.49
N ASP A 47 4.76 17.08 -3.19
CA ASP A 47 5.59 17.67 -2.14
C ASP A 47 6.82 16.79 -1.81
N GLY A 48 6.85 15.55 -2.30
CA GLY A 48 7.90 14.55 -2.05
C GLY A 48 8.75 14.19 -3.26
N HIS A 49 9.91 13.57 -3.00
CA HIS A 49 10.81 13.05 -4.03
C HIS A 49 10.63 11.54 -4.21
N LEU A 50 10.58 11.08 -5.46
CA LEU A 50 10.44 9.67 -5.81
C LEU A 50 11.55 8.83 -5.17
N ASP A 51 12.81 9.25 -5.31
CA ASP A 51 13.97 8.53 -4.78
C ASP A 51 13.85 8.28 -3.27
N THR A 52 13.34 9.25 -2.51
CA THR A 52 13.13 9.10 -1.06
C THR A 52 12.10 8.02 -0.72
N ALA A 53 11.03 7.91 -1.52
CA ALA A 53 10.04 6.86 -1.34
C ALA A 53 10.62 5.48 -1.71
N LEU A 54 11.39 5.38 -2.79
CA LEU A 54 12.02 4.13 -3.23
C LEU A 54 13.10 3.65 -2.26
N ASP A 55 13.93 4.56 -1.74
CA ASP A 55 14.94 4.26 -0.72
C ASP A 55 14.28 3.70 0.54
N CYS A 56 13.17 4.31 0.99
CA CYS A 56 12.39 3.84 2.13
C CYS A 56 11.85 2.41 1.92
N LEU A 57 11.37 2.09 0.71
CA LEU A 57 10.93 0.73 0.37
C LEU A 57 12.08 -0.27 0.47
N ALA A 58 13.23 0.07 -0.12
CA ALA A 58 14.41 -0.79 -0.12
C ALA A 58 14.94 -1.04 1.30
N GLU A 59 15.00 0.01 2.14
CA GLU A 59 15.40 -0.09 3.56
C GLU A 59 14.47 -1.00 4.38
N GLN A 60 13.19 -1.08 4.00
CA GLN A 60 12.19 -1.93 4.63
C GLN A 60 12.09 -3.32 4.00
N GLY A 61 12.98 -3.67 3.07
CA GLY A 61 13.01 -4.97 2.41
C GLY A 61 11.91 -5.17 1.36
N ILE A 62 11.28 -4.09 0.88
CA ILE A 62 10.31 -4.10 -0.21
C ILE A 62 11.07 -3.78 -1.50
N ASP A 63 10.96 -4.64 -2.51
CA ASP A 63 11.57 -4.42 -3.82
C ASP A 63 10.93 -3.20 -4.51
N PRO A 64 11.68 -2.11 -4.74
CA PRO A 64 11.12 -0.89 -5.34
C PRO A 64 10.62 -1.12 -6.78
N ASP A 65 11.30 -1.96 -7.56
CA ASP A 65 10.92 -2.23 -8.96
C ASP A 65 9.61 -3.03 -9.01
N ALA A 66 9.48 -4.02 -8.11
CA ALA A 66 8.25 -4.79 -7.97
C ALA A 66 7.08 -3.91 -7.49
N TRP A 67 7.35 -2.96 -6.59
CA TRP A 67 6.34 -2.00 -6.13
C TRP A 67 5.87 -1.08 -7.25
N ILE A 68 6.79 -0.52 -8.05
CA ILE A 68 6.46 0.31 -9.22
C ILE A 68 5.58 -0.48 -10.20
N GLY A 69 5.98 -1.72 -10.54
CA GLY A 69 5.18 -2.57 -11.43
C GLY A 69 3.77 -2.82 -10.89
N ALA A 70 3.64 -3.09 -9.58
CA ALA A 70 2.32 -3.25 -8.97
C ALA A 70 1.47 -1.97 -9.00
N VAL A 71 2.09 -0.80 -8.90
CA VAL A 71 1.39 0.50 -9.05
C VAL A 71 0.95 0.70 -10.50
N GLU A 72 1.80 0.41 -11.47
CA GLU A 72 1.48 0.47 -12.90
C GLU A 72 0.29 -0.44 -13.25
N ASP A 73 0.34 -1.71 -12.84
CA ASP A 73 -0.75 -2.68 -13.04
C ASP A 73 -2.07 -2.20 -12.44
N ASN A 74 -2.02 -1.59 -11.25
CA ASN A 74 -3.21 -1.04 -10.60
C ASN A 74 -3.78 0.16 -11.37
N ILE A 75 -2.92 1.04 -11.88
CA ILE A 75 -3.34 2.19 -12.70
C ILE A 75 -3.96 1.69 -14.00
N GLU A 76 -3.34 0.72 -14.68
CA GLU A 76 -3.87 0.12 -15.90
C GLU A 76 -5.24 -0.51 -15.64
N TYR A 77 -5.38 -1.30 -14.58
CA TYR A 77 -6.67 -1.89 -14.18
C TYR A 77 -7.75 -0.82 -13.95
N VAL A 78 -7.42 0.26 -13.24
CA VAL A 78 -8.33 1.39 -12.98
C VAL A 78 -8.82 2.02 -14.28
N ILE A 79 -7.91 2.24 -15.23
CA ILE A 79 -8.21 2.82 -16.55
C ILE A 79 -9.07 1.85 -17.38
N ASP A 80 -8.68 0.59 -17.46
CA ASP A 80 -9.30 -0.41 -18.33
C ASP A 80 -10.69 -0.81 -17.85
N ALA A 81 -10.83 -1.05 -16.55
CA ALA A 81 -12.10 -1.37 -15.92
C ALA A 81 -13.05 -0.16 -15.86
N GLY A 82 -12.55 1.06 -16.14
CA GLY A 82 -13.32 2.30 -16.02
C GLY A 82 -13.80 2.52 -14.58
N VAL A 83 -13.02 2.06 -13.60
CA VAL A 83 -13.34 2.19 -12.18
C VAL A 83 -12.75 3.50 -11.70
N ARG A 84 -13.58 4.36 -11.12
CA ARG A 84 -13.14 5.56 -10.43
C ARG A 84 -13.28 5.34 -8.94
N PHE A 85 -12.22 5.58 -8.19
CA PHE A 85 -12.31 5.62 -6.74
C PHE A 85 -12.72 7.02 -6.30
N GLU A 86 -13.88 7.14 -5.67
CA GLU A 86 -14.37 8.40 -5.11
C GLU A 86 -14.37 8.31 -3.58
N PRO A 87 -13.94 9.38 -2.88
CA PRO A 87 -14.02 9.43 -1.44
C PRO A 87 -15.50 9.51 -1.02
N THR A 88 -15.91 8.64 -0.12
CA THR A 88 -17.22 8.75 0.54
C THR A 88 -17.21 9.87 1.58
N GLU A 89 -18.39 10.20 2.12
CA GLU A 89 -18.54 11.14 3.25
C GLU A 89 -17.70 10.73 4.47
N THR A 90 -17.30 9.46 4.58
CA THR A 90 -16.44 8.93 5.65
C THR A 90 -14.95 8.94 5.28
N GLY A 91 -14.58 9.48 4.12
CA GLY A 91 -13.20 9.51 3.61
C GLY A 91 -12.69 8.17 3.07
N LEU A 92 -13.56 7.16 2.94
CA LEU A 92 -13.19 5.86 2.38
C LEU A 92 -13.26 5.94 0.85
N PHE A 93 -12.21 5.51 0.15
CA PHE A 93 -12.23 5.47 -1.31
C PHE A 93 -12.93 4.19 -1.78
N LEU A 94 -14.11 4.32 -2.37
CA LEU A 94 -14.88 3.18 -2.87
C LEU A 94 -14.87 3.14 -4.41
N PRO A 95 -14.74 1.94 -5.02
CA PRO A 95 -14.76 1.79 -6.47
C PRO A 95 -16.16 2.09 -7.00
N THR A 96 -16.24 3.05 -7.91
CA THR A 96 -17.45 3.42 -8.63
C THR A 96 -17.24 3.11 -10.10
N VAL A 97 -18.06 2.23 -10.66
CA VAL A 97 -17.94 1.85 -12.07
C VAL A 97 -18.52 2.96 -12.93
N ASN A 98 -17.74 3.48 -13.87
CA ASN A 98 -18.18 4.53 -14.77
C ASN A 98 -19.22 3.95 -15.76
N ARG A 99 -20.52 4.17 -15.51
CA ARG A 99 -21.63 3.60 -16.33
C ARG A 99 -21.76 4.22 -17.74
N TYR A 100 -20.81 5.04 -18.18
CA TYR A 100 -20.83 5.75 -19.46
C TYR A 100 -19.99 5.08 -20.56
N ARG A 101 -19.96 3.74 -20.63
CA ARG A 101 -19.59 3.05 -21.87
C ARG A 101 -20.87 2.51 -22.52
N SER A 102 -21.47 3.34 -23.40
CA SER A 102 -22.44 2.92 -24.42
C SER A 102 -21.72 2.54 -25.70
#